data_AF-A0A962K3Z7-F1
#
_entry.id   AF-A0A962K3Z7-F1
#
_cell.length_a   1.000
_cell.length_b   1.000
_cell.length_c   1.000
_cell.angle_alpha   90.00
_cell.angle_beta   90.00
_cell.angle_gamma   90.00
#
_symmetry.space_group_name_H-M   'P 1'
#
loop_
_entity.id
_entity.type
_entity.pdbx_description
1 polymer ?
#
loop_
_entity_poly.entity_id
_entity_poly.type
_entity_poly.pdbx_seq_one_letter_code
_entity_poly.pdbx_strand_id
1 'polypeptide(L)'
;EIARASGLSREHLYRSFSENGNPTLKSILAVMDTLGVQLSATAVEKAAEGDSEPTGKRKPRKRATVKKAKVRKKSTVQKRKHEAA
;
A
#
# COMPACT_ATOMS: atom_id res chain seq x y z
N GLU A 1 2.10 -33.80 -5.10
CA GLU A 1 3.12 -33.13 -4.27
C GLU A 1 2.71 -31.70 -3.88
N ILE A 2 2.24 -30.90 -4.85
CA ILE A 2 1.77 -29.51 -4.67
C ILE A 2 0.87 -29.31 -3.45
N ALA A 3 -0.19 -30.10 -3.28
CA ALA A 3 -1.09 -29.97 -2.12
C ALA A 3 -0.36 -30.02 -0.76
N ARG A 4 0.60 -30.94 -0.60
CA ARG A 4 1.39 -31.04 0.63
C ARG A 4 2.32 -29.83 0.79
N ALA A 5 3.00 -29.44 -0.29
CA ALA A 5 3.92 -28.30 -0.26
C ALA A 5 3.19 -26.98 0.02
N SER A 6 1.99 -26.78 -0.55
CA SER A 6 1.18 -25.57 -0.38
C SER A 6 0.34 -25.55 0.90
N GLY A 7 0.39 -26.62 1.69
CA GLY A 7 -0.41 -26.76 2.91
C GLY A 7 -1.92 -26.91 2.66
N LEU A 8 -2.32 -27.31 1.45
CA LEU A 8 -3.72 -27.56 1.09
C LEU A 8 -4.02 -29.06 1.14
N SER A 9 -5.26 -29.42 1.51
CA SER A 9 -5.72 -30.79 1.27
C SER A 9 -5.84 -31.02 -0.24
N ARG A 10 -5.66 -32.26 -0.70
CA ARG A 10 -5.82 -32.60 -2.13
C ARG A 10 -7.23 -32.27 -2.61
N GLU A 11 -8.24 -32.56 -1.80
CA GLU A 11 -9.64 -32.24 -2.12
C GLU A 11 -9.85 -30.73 -2.27
N HIS A 12 -9.32 -29.91 -1.36
CA HIS A 12 -9.44 -28.46 -1.46
C HIS A 12 -8.72 -27.93 -2.70
N LEU A 13 -7.50 -28.42 -2.97
CA LEU A 13 -6.76 -28.05 -4.17
C LEU A 13 -7.54 -28.41 -5.44
N TYR A 14 -8.05 -29.63 -5.55
CA TYR A 14 -8.79 -30.05 -6.73
C TYR A 14 -10.14 -29.34 -6.87
N ARG A 15 -10.89 -29.14 -5.78
CA ARG A 15 -12.18 -28.43 -5.83
C ARG A 15 -11.99 -26.97 -6.21
N SER A 16 -11.07 -26.26 -5.56
CA SER A 16 -10.86 -24.83 -5.76
C SER A 16 -10.16 -24.49 -7.06
N PHE A 17 -9.23 -25.32 -7.55
CA PHE A 17 -8.51 -25.09 -8.82
C PHE A 17 -9.08 -25.93 -9.98
N SER A 18 -10.27 -26.53 -9.83
CA SER A 18 -11.00 -27.13 -10.95
C SER A 18 -11.48 -26.05 -11.93
N GLU A 19 -11.93 -26.46 -13.11
CA GLU A 19 -12.43 -25.58 -14.17
C GLU A 19 -13.53 -24.60 -13.68
N ASN A 20 -14.44 -25.07 -12.83
CA ASN A 20 -15.51 -24.27 -12.22
C ASN A 20 -15.24 -23.97 -10.73
N GLY A 21 -13.99 -24.08 -10.31
CA GLY A 21 -13.58 -23.85 -8.92
C GLY A 21 -13.63 -22.37 -8.55
N ASN A 22 -13.50 -22.11 -7.25
CA ASN A 22 -13.40 -20.76 -6.72
C ASN A 22 -12.27 -20.70 -5.67
N PRO A 23 -11.00 -20.51 -6.10
CA PRO A 23 -9.89 -20.41 -5.19
C PRO A 23 -9.88 -19.02 -4.52
N THR A 24 -9.51 -18.99 -3.24
CA THR A 24 -9.26 -17.71 -2.56
C THR A 24 -7.89 -17.14 -2.94
N LEU A 25 -7.69 -15.83 -2.76
CA LEU A 25 -6.38 -15.22 -2.97
C LEU A 25 -5.28 -15.88 -2.12
N LYS A 26 -5.58 -16.25 -0.87
CA LYS A 26 -4.65 -16.97 0.01
C LYS A 26 -4.19 -18.30 -0.60
N SER A 27 -5.12 -19.09 -1.13
CA SER A 27 -4.80 -20.37 -1.76
C SER A 27 -4.00 -20.20 -3.07
N ILE A 28 -4.30 -19.16 -3.86
CA ILE A 28 -3.54 -18.85 -5.07
C ILE A 28 -2.09 -18.54 -4.71
N LEU A 29 -1.88 -17.62 -3.76
CA LEU A 29 -0.53 -17.22 -3.34
C LEU A 29 0.27 -18.40 -2.76
N ALA A 30 -0.36 -19.27 -1.97
CA ALA A 30 0.29 -20.46 -1.44
C ALA A 30 0.74 -21.43 -2.54
N VAL A 31 -0.08 -21.64 -3.58
CA VAL A 31 0.30 -22.48 -4.72
C VAL A 31 1.38 -21.81 -5.55
N MET A 32 1.29 -20.50 -5.80
CA MET A 32 2.30 -19.76 -6.57
C MET A 32 3.69 -19.83 -5.91
N ASP A 33 3.77 -19.65 -4.59
CA ASP A 33 5.01 -19.81 -3.82
C ASP A 33 5.65 -21.20 -4.02
N THR A 34 4.84 -22.26 -3.95
CA THR A 34 5.33 -23.63 -4.15
C THR A 34 5.81 -23.93 -5.57
N LEU A 35 5.31 -23.18 -6.54
CA LEU A 35 5.72 -23.29 -7.94
C LEU A 35 6.88 -22.34 -8.28
N GLY A 36 7.32 -21.50 -7.34
CA GLY A 36 8.34 -20.48 -7.59
C GLY A 36 7.87 -19.35 -8.51
N VAL A 37 6.56 -19.07 -8.53
CA VAL A 37 5.95 -18.02 -9.37
C VAL A 37 5.52 -16.85 -8.48
N GLN A 38 5.68 -15.62 -8.97
CA GLN A 38 5.27 -14.41 -8.25
C GLN A 38 4.11 -13.71 -8.97
N LEU A 39 3.15 -13.21 -8.19
CA LEU A 39 2.09 -12.31 -8.66
C LEU A 39 2.49 -10.85 -8.43
N SER A 40 2.31 -10.00 -9.45
CA SER A 40 2.47 -8.55 -9.33
C SER A 40 1.21 -7.86 -9.82
N ALA A 41 0.82 -6.77 -9.16
CA ALA A 41 -0.31 -5.94 -9.54
C ALA A 41 0.19 -4.53 -9.87
N THR A 42 -0.20 -4.03 -11.03
CA THR A 42 0.10 -2.67 -11.50
C THR A 42 -1.20 -1.87 -11.62
N ALA A 43 -1.15 -0.58 -11.32
CA ALA A 43 -2.28 0.29 -11.62
C ALA A 43 -2.49 0.33 -13.12
N VAL A 44 -3.70 0.02 -13.58
CA VAL A 44 -4.11 0.32 -14.94
C VAL A 44 -4.27 1.84 -14.99
N GLU A 45 -3.46 2.53 -15.80
CA GLU A 45 -3.79 3.92 -16.12
C GLU A 45 -5.17 3.88 -16.77
N LYS A 46 -6.15 4.47 -16.10
CA LYS A 46 -7.48 4.64 -16.66
C LYS A 46 -7.30 5.44 -17.96
N ALA A 47 -7.37 4.77 -19.09
CA ALA A 47 -7.60 5.42 -20.36
C ALA A 47 -8.89 6.24 -20.19
N ALA A 48 -8.77 7.54 -20.37
CA ALA A 48 -9.91 8.44 -20.36
C ALA A 48 -10.78 8.11 -21.59
N GLU A 49 -11.72 7.21 -21.42
CA GLU A 49 -12.82 6.93 -22.34
C GLU A 49 -14.04 7.58 -21.66
N GLY A 50 -14.36 8.85 -21.91
CA GLY A 50 -14.94 9.40 -23.14
C GLY A 50 -16.46 9.17 -23.04
N ASP A 51 -17.24 10.07 -22.42
CA ASP A 51 -17.82 11.23 -23.10
C ASP A 51 -17.90 12.49 -22.20
N SER A 52 -17.06 13.47 -22.50
CA SER A 52 -17.30 14.94 -22.42
C SER A 52 -15.94 15.66 -22.41
N GLU A 53 -15.70 16.49 -23.42
CA GLU A 53 -14.56 17.41 -23.44
C GLU A 53 -14.55 18.31 -22.20
N PRO A 54 -13.47 18.36 -21.42
CA PRO A 54 -13.26 19.48 -20.52
C PRO A 54 -12.61 20.60 -21.32
N THR A 55 -13.41 21.47 -21.93
CA THR A 55 -12.95 22.79 -22.36
C THR A 55 -12.57 23.60 -21.12
N GLY A 56 -11.33 23.43 -20.66
CA GLY A 56 -10.87 24.11 -19.46
C GLY A 56 -9.40 23.82 -19.17
N LYS A 57 -8.53 24.75 -19.56
CA LYS A 57 -7.10 24.80 -19.24
C LYS A 57 -6.89 24.53 -17.74
N ARG A 58 -6.60 23.28 -17.35
CA ARG A 58 -6.26 22.93 -15.97
C ARG A 58 -4.83 23.40 -15.69
N LYS A 59 -4.69 24.54 -15.03
CA LYS A 59 -3.39 25.00 -14.49
C LYS A 59 -2.86 24.01 -13.44
N PRO A 60 -1.53 23.78 -13.38
CA PRO A 60 -0.96 22.87 -12.39
C PRO A 60 -1.19 23.42 -10.97
N ARG A 61 -1.78 22.59 -10.11
CA ARG A 61 -1.95 22.91 -8.68
C ARG A 61 -0.55 22.94 -8.07
N LYS A 62 -0.06 24.13 -7.69
CA LYS A 62 1.18 24.27 -6.92
C LYS A 62 1.02 23.46 -5.64
N ARG A 63 1.87 22.45 -5.48
CA ARG A 63 2.00 21.62 -4.28
C ARG A 63 2.25 22.57 -3.11
N ALA A 64 1.27 22.76 -2.23
CA ALA A 64 1.45 23.55 -1.03
C ALA A 64 2.54 22.89 -0.19
N THR A 65 3.68 23.57 -0.05
CA THR A 65 4.70 23.19 0.91
C THR A 65 4.07 23.29 2.28
N VAL A 66 3.92 22.15 2.95
CA VAL A 66 3.55 22.10 4.36
C VAL A 66 4.62 22.90 5.11
N LYS A 67 4.27 24.11 5.54
CA LYS A 67 5.13 24.93 6.39
C LYS A 67 5.41 24.14 7.66
N LYS A 68 6.66 23.71 7.85
CA LYS A 68 7.14 23.21 9.15
C LYS A 68 6.83 24.28 10.19
N ALA A 69 5.91 23.99 11.10
CA ALA A 69 5.62 24.83 12.24
C ALA A 69 6.91 24.96 13.07
N LYS A 70 7.50 26.16 13.03
CA LYS A 70 8.66 26.54 13.83
C LYS A 70 8.20 26.64 15.28
N VAL A 71 8.50 25.61 16.07
CA VAL A 71 8.38 25.65 17.54
C VAL A 71 9.19 26.84 18.03
N ARG A 72 8.49 27.89 18.47
CA ARG A 72 9.10 29.08 19.07
C ARG A 72 9.78 28.66 20.37
N LYS A 73 11.11 28.69 20.36
CA LYS A 73 11.91 28.82 21.59
C LYS A 73 11.43 30.06 22.34
N LYS A 74 10.86 29.88 23.53
CA LYS A 74 10.74 30.94 24.52
C LYS A 74 11.92 30.79 25.48
N SER A 75 13.01 31.43 25.13
CA SER A 75 14.06 31.79 26.07
C SER A 75 13.51 32.87 27.00
N THR A 76 13.49 32.62 28.30
CA THR A 76 13.40 33.68 29.32
C THR A 76 14.17 33.19 30.54
N VAL A 77 15.49 33.44 30.56
CA VAL A 77 16.19 34.50 31.32
C VAL A 77 16.84 33.91 32.57
N GLN A 78 18.17 33.84 32.51
CA GLN A 78 19.06 33.75 33.66
C GLN A 78 18.78 34.90 34.63
N LYS A 79 18.67 34.62 35.93
CA LYS A 79 19.22 35.52 36.97
C LYS A 79 19.26 34.86 38.35
N ARG A 80 20.50 34.83 38.88
CA ARG A 80 20.93 34.95 40.29
C ARG A 80 20.70 33.73 41.19
N LYS A 81 21.77 33.01 41.58
CA LYS A 81 22.72 33.34 42.66
C LYS A 81 22.02 33.56 44.00
N HIS A 82 22.08 32.57 44.89
CA HIS A 82 22.67 32.57 46.24
C HIS A 82 22.74 31.08 46.63
N GLU A 83 23.90 30.48 46.92
CA GLU A 83 24.83 30.70 48.03
C GLU A 83 24.30 30.18 49.37
N ALA A 84 25.17 29.37 50.00
CA ALA A 84 25.30 29.04 51.42
C ALA A 84 24.50 27.87 52.03
N ALA A 85 25.31 27.00 52.66
CA ALA A 85 25.09 26.13 53.81
C ALA A 85 24.30 24.83 53.60
#